data_AF-A0A925VM34-F1
#
_entry.id   AF-A0A925VM34-F1
#
_cell.length_a   1.000
_cell.length_b   1.000
_cell.length_c   1.000
_cell.angle_alpha   90.00
_cell.angle_beta   90.00
_cell.angle_gamma   90.00
#
_symmetry.space_group_name_H-M   'P 1'
#
loop_
_entity.id
_entity.type
_entity.pdbx_description
1 polymer ?
#
loop_
_entity_poly.entity_id
_entity_poly.type
_entity_poly.pdbx_seq_one_letter_code
_entity_poly.pdbx_strand_id
1 'polypeptide(L)'
;MAPQRTDERMVTRTYRAAVKLGDDYITLEETVTLPIGASDDEVAQAVDLGLRIYRAQREAIDAQVTTMREAQGAPAPIVVRDPDAPASDKQRNYIAALQDDLQWSAEHLGGYAHEQQVDLVTMTKGQASVFIDGLKKLADDRGRYQVQP
;
A
#
# COMPACT_ATOMS: atom_id res chain seq x y z
N MET A 1 58.28 14.65 8.70
CA MET A 1 58.04 13.21 8.52
C MET A 1 56.60 13.03 8.08
N ALA A 2 56.36 12.48 6.89
CA ALA A 2 55.00 12.19 6.43
C ALA A 2 54.47 10.95 7.18
N PRO A 3 53.20 10.92 7.62
CA PRO A 3 52.62 9.71 8.21
C PRO A 3 52.61 8.60 7.16
N GLN A 4 53.20 7.46 7.49
CA GLN A 4 53.10 6.24 6.69
C GLN A 4 51.61 5.88 6.60
N ARG A 5 51.03 5.93 5.39
CA ARG A 5 49.79 5.22 5.11
C ARG A 5 50.12 3.74 5.21
N THR A 6 49.83 3.12 6.34
CA THR A 6 49.68 1.67 6.41
C THR A 6 48.56 1.33 5.43
N ASP A 7 48.89 0.70 4.30
CA ASP A 7 47.91 0.04 3.44
C ASP A 7 47.35 -1.14 4.24
N GLU A 8 46.42 -0.84 5.16
CA GLU A 8 45.65 -1.84 5.87
C GLU A 8 44.81 -2.59 4.85
N ARG A 9 45.13 -3.87 4.67
CA ARG A 9 44.34 -4.74 3.79
C ARG A 9 42.98 -4.93 4.44
N MET A 10 41.94 -4.52 3.71
CA MET A 10 40.55 -4.64 4.16
C MET A 10 39.89 -5.88 3.57
N VAL A 11 38.93 -6.43 4.31
CA VAL A 11 37.97 -7.44 3.85
C VAL A 11 36.57 -6.85 3.94
N THR A 12 35.77 -7.07 2.90
CA THR A 12 34.37 -6.67 2.85
C THR A 12 33.50 -7.90 2.77
N ARG A 13 32.48 -7.98 3.64
CA ARG A 13 31.44 -9.01 3.59
C ARG A 13 30.10 -8.33 3.37
N THR A 14 29.37 -8.84 2.38
CA THR A 14 27.99 -8.41 2.10
C THR A 14 27.03 -9.55 2.43
N TYR A 15 26.05 -9.27 3.27
CA TYR A 15 24.92 -10.15 3.55
C TYR A 15 23.70 -9.64 2.78
N ARG A 16 23.13 -10.49 1.93
CA ARG A 16 21.95 -10.16 1.12
C ARG A 16 20.82 -11.13 1.42
N ALA A 17 19.63 -10.60 1.67
CA ALA A 17 18.42 -11.38 1.89
C ALA A 17 17.28 -10.87 1.01
N ALA A 18 16.59 -11.77 0.32
CA ALA A 18 15.35 -11.45 -0.39
C ALA A 18 14.16 -11.79 0.52
N VAL A 19 13.33 -10.80 0.79
CA VAL A 19 12.14 -10.92 1.65
C VAL A 19 10.91 -10.76 0.76
N LYS A 20 10.05 -11.77 0.72
CA LYS A 20 8.76 -11.69 0.04
C LYS A 20 7.78 -10.87 0.89
N LEU A 21 7.15 -9.87 0.29
CA LEU A 21 6.15 -9.03 0.94
C LEU A 21 4.92 -8.93 0.01
N GLY A 22 3.86 -9.68 0.33
CA GLY A 22 2.71 -9.81 -0.57
C GLY A 22 3.12 -10.46 -1.90
N ASP A 23 2.90 -9.76 -3.00
CA ASP A 23 3.28 -10.20 -4.36
C ASP A 23 4.67 -9.70 -4.80
N ASP A 24 5.31 -8.83 -4.01
CA ASP A 24 6.62 -8.24 -4.30
C ASP A 24 7.76 -8.91 -3.53
N TYR A 25 8.99 -8.69 -3.99
CA TYR A 25 10.22 -9.06 -3.29
C TYR A 25 11.07 -7.82 -2.98
N ILE A 26 11.48 -7.70 -1.73
CA ILE A 26 12.41 -6.65 -1.27
C ILE A 26 13.76 -7.29 -1.01
N THR A 27 14.84 -6.67 -1.49
CA THR A 27 16.20 -7.12 -1.19
C THR A 27 16.79 -6.25 -0.08
N LEU A 28 17.20 -6.88 1.01
CA LEU A 28 17.99 -6.28 2.08
C LEU A 28 19.47 -6.58 1.82
N GLU A 29 20.31 -5.57 1.91
CA GLU A 29 21.76 -5.70 1.75
C GLU A 29 22.47 -4.98 2.89
N GLU A 30 23.32 -5.70 3.60
CA GLU A 30 24.19 -5.16 4.65
C GLU A 30 25.64 -5.44 4.28
N THR A 31 26.49 -4.42 4.34
CA THR A 31 27.91 -4.55 3.99
C THR A 31 28.78 -4.08 5.14
N VAL A 32 29.67 -4.96 5.60
CA VAL A 32 30.66 -4.67 6.65
C VAL A 32 32.05 -4.73 6.04
N THR A 33 32.87 -3.70 6.27
CA THR A 33 34.25 -3.63 5.80
C THR A 33 35.18 -3.45 7.00
N LEU A 34 36.13 -4.35 7.18
CA LEU A 34 37.04 -4.38 8.32
C LEU A 34 38.47 -4.73 7.87
N PRO A 35 39.50 -4.38 8.66
CA PRO A 35 40.86 -4.88 8.43
C PRO A 35 40.92 -6.41 8.49
N ILE A 36 41.77 -7.05 7.70
CA ILE A 36 41.95 -8.52 7.73
C ILE A 36 42.45 -9.01 9.11
N GLY A 37 43.14 -8.14 9.87
CA GLY A 37 43.60 -8.43 11.23
C GLY A 37 42.62 -8.06 12.34
N ALA A 38 41.38 -7.67 12.01
CA ALA A 38 40.39 -7.30 13.00
C ALA A 38 40.12 -8.47 13.97
N SER A 39 40.10 -8.15 15.25
CA SER A 39 39.75 -9.08 16.32
C SER A 39 38.25 -9.39 16.33
N ASP A 40 37.87 -10.49 16.98
CA ASP A 40 36.46 -10.88 17.12
C ASP A 40 35.62 -9.80 17.83
N ASP A 41 36.22 -9.07 18.78
CA ASP A 41 35.58 -7.96 19.48
C ASP A 41 35.30 -6.78 18.55
N GLU A 42 36.23 -6.43 17.66
CA GLU A 42 36.04 -5.37 16.66
C GLU A 42 34.99 -5.77 15.62
N VAL A 43 34.96 -7.04 15.23
CA VAL A 43 33.91 -7.59 14.35
C VAL A 43 32.54 -7.47 15.01
N ALA A 44 32.43 -7.87 16.29
CA ALA A 44 31.17 -7.79 17.03
C ALA A 44 30.68 -6.33 17.17
N GLN A 45 31.58 -5.39 17.47
CA GLN A 45 31.25 -3.97 17.57
C GLN A 45 30.77 -3.38 16.24
N ALA A 46 31.40 -3.74 15.11
CA ALA A 46 31.01 -3.25 13.80
C ALA A 46 29.61 -3.72 13.40
N VAL A 47 29.28 -4.99 13.70
CA VAL A 47 27.95 -5.54 13.45
C VAL A 47 26.90 -4.88 14.37
N ASP A 48 27.19 -4.72 15.67
CA ASP A 48 26.26 -4.04 16.58
C ASP A 48 25.98 -2.60 16.16
N LEU A 49 27.03 -1.87 15.73
CA LEU A 49 26.88 -0.51 15.21
C LEU A 49 25.98 -0.49 13.96
N GLY A 50 26.19 -1.40 13.01
CA GLY A 50 25.35 -1.54 11.82
C GLY A 50 23.88 -1.76 12.18
N LEU A 51 23.61 -2.70 13.09
CA LEU A 51 22.26 -3.00 13.58
C LEU A 51 21.60 -1.80 14.27
N ARG A 52 22.36 -1.03 15.06
CA ARG A 52 21.86 0.18 15.72
C ARG A 52 21.50 1.27 14.71
N ILE A 53 22.34 1.49 13.69
CA ILE A 53 22.04 2.45 12.61
C ILE A 53 20.77 2.04 11.88
N TYR A 54 20.66 0.76 11.51
CA TYR A 54 19.47 0.24 10.83
C TYR A 54 18.19 0.47 11.63
N ARG A 55 18.19 0.17 12.94
CA ARG A 55 17.02 0.39 13.81
C ARG A 55 16.62 1.86 13.86
N ALA A 56 17.59 2.76 14.06
CA ALA A 56 17.33 4.20 14.10
C ALA A 56 16.76 4.72 12.76
N GLN A 57 17.26 4.24 11.63
CA GLN A 57 16.74 4.59 10.31
C GLN A 57 15.31 4.09 10.12
N ARG A 58 15.02 2.85 10.53
CA ARG A 58 13.67 2.28 10.47
C ARG A 58 12.68 3.10 11.30
N GLU A 59 13.03 3.44 12.55
CA GLU A 59 12.18 4.26 13.42
C GLU A 59 11.92 5.65 12.82
N ALA A 60 12.94 6.28 12.21
CA ALA A 60 12.79 7.57 11.55
C ALA A 60 11.87 7.49 10.32
N ILE A 61 11.93 6.41 9.55
CA ILE A 61 11.04 6.18 8.41
C ILE A 61 9.59 5.96 8.89
N ASP A 62 9.39 5.14 9.91
CA ASP A 62 8.06 4.88 10.48
C ASP A 62 7.42 6.18 11.01
N ALA A 63 8.21 7.04 11.65
CA ALA A 63 7.77 8.37 12.08
C ALA A 63 7.42 9.29 10.91
N GLN A 64 8.19 9.26 9.81
CA GLN A 64 7.88 10.03 8.61
C GLN A 64 6.59 9.54 7.93
N VAL A 65 6.40 8.23 7.80
CA VAL A 65 5.18 7.64 7.24
C VAL A 65 3.96 8.05 8.06
N THR A 66 4.08 8.02 9.39
CA THR A 66 3.01 8.45 10.31
C THR A 66 2.69 9.92 10.10
N THR A 67 3.72 10.79 10.08
CA THR A 67 3.56 12.22 9.79
C THR A 67 2.89 12.48 8.44
N MET A 68 3.25 11.73 7.39
CA MET A 68 2.64 11.87 6.07
C MET A 68 1.17 11.47 6.06
N ARG A 69 0.80 10.41 6.78
CA ARG A 69 -0.60 9.98 6.92
C ARG A 69 -1.42 11.02 7.69
N GLU A 70 -0.85 11.61 8.74
CA GLU A 70 -1.50 12.68 9.49
C GLU A 70 -1.65 13.96 8.66
N ALA A 71 -0.61 14.33 7.90
CA ALA A 71 -0.60 15.52 7.06
C ALA A 71 -1.52 15.42 5.85
N GLN A 72 -1.76 14.22 5.30
CA GLN A 72 -2.72 14.02 4.22
C GLN A 72 -4.17 14.24 4.67
N GLY A 73 -4.44 14.25 5.98
CA GLY A 73 -5.79 14.39 6.53
C GLY A 73 -6.71 13.23 6.10
N ALA A 74 -7.93 13.20 6.63
CA ALA A 74 -8.95 12.33 6.07
C ALA A 74 -9.21 12.78 4.61
N PRO A 75 -9.34 11.85 3.64
CA PRO A 75 -9.68 12.23 2.28
C PRO A 75 -10.97 13.08 2.31
N ALA A 76 -10.93 14.24 1.66
CA ALA A 76 -12.08 15.12 1.61
C ALA A 76 -13.30 14.33 1.09
N PRO A 77 -14.48 14.46 1.73
CA PRO A 77 -15.67 13.78 1.25
C PRO A 77 -15.91 14.19 -0.20
N ILE A 78 -16.13 13.20 -1.07
CA ILE A 78 -16.37 13.42 -2.50
C ILE A 78 -17.67 14.21 -2.63
N VAL A 79 -17.58 15.52 -2.86
CA VAL A 79 -18.76 16.36 -3.10
C VAL A 79 -19.22 16.12 -4.54
N VAL A 80 -20.36 15.43 -4.69
CA VAL A 80 -21.02 15.27 -5.99
C VAL A 80 -21.49 16.65 -6.46
N ARG A 81 -20.85 17.19 -7.51
CA ARG A 81 -21.27 18.45 -8.13
C ARG A 81 -22.63 18.24 -8.80
N ASP A 82 -23.62 19.01 -8.35
CA ASP A 82 -24.99 18.99 -8.86
C ASP A 82 -25.65 17.60 -8.74
N PRO A 83 -26.03 17.21 -7.51
CA PRO A 83 -26.49 15.85 -7.20
C PRO A 83 -27.83 15.51 -7.85
N ASP A 84 -28.64 16.51 -8.21
CA ASP A 84 -29.97 16.33 -8.81
C ASP A 84 -29.91 16.20 -10.34
N ALA A 85 -28.76 16.53 -10.96
CA ALA A 85 -28.55 16.29 -12.38
C ALA A 85 -28.60 14.79 -12.71
N PRO A 86 -28.99 14.40 -13.94
CA PRO A 86 -28.93 13.01 -14.38
C PRO A 86 -27.54 12.41 -14.21
N ALA A 87 -27.49 11.12 -13.86
CA ALA A 87 -26.23 10.39 -13.73
C ALA A 87 -25.34 10.57 -14.97
N SER A 88 -24.04 10.68 -14.74
CA SER A 88 -23.07 10.81 -15.84
C SER A 88 -22.79 9.46 -16.52
N ASP A 89 -22.33 9.48 -17.77
CA ASP A 89 -21.89 8.26 -18.47
C ASP A 89 -20.76 7.55 -17.73
N LYS A 90 -19.87 8.33 -17.08
CA LYS A 90 -18.82 7.77 -16.24
C LYS A 90 -19.37 6.96 -15.08
N GLN A 91 -20.42 7.43 -14.41
CA GLN A 91 -21.07 6.69 -13.33
C GLN A 91 -21.78 5.43 -13.86
N ARG A 92 -22.50 5.53 -14.98
CA ARG A 92 -23.14 4.37 -15.63
C ARG A 92 -22.13 3.30 -16.04
N ASN A 93 -21.03 3.69 -16.67
CA ASN A 93 -19.95 2.77 -17.07
C ASN A 93 -19.28 2.14 -15.85
N TYR A 94 -19.15 2.89 -14.75
CA TYR A 94 -18.58 2.36 -13.52
C TYR A 94 -19.51 1.34 -12.84
N ILE A 95 -20.83 1.56 -12.88
CA ILE A 95 -21.82 0.56 -12.43
C ILE A 95 -21.73 -0.72 -13.26
N ALA A 96 -21.59 -0.61 -14.59
CA ALA A 96 -21.41 -1.78 -15.46
C ALA A 96 -20.11 -2.55 -15.12
N ALA A 97 -19.00 -1.84 -14.89
CA ALA A 97 -17.75 -2.48 -14.47
C ALA A 97 -17.88 -3.20 -13.11
N LEU A 98 -18.60 -2.60 -12.15
CA LEU A 98 -18.86 -3.24 -10.86
C LEU A 98 -19.81 -4.45 -10.97
N GLN A 99 -20.78 -4.39 -11.88
CA GLN A 99 -21.65 -5.53 -12.17
C GLN A 99 -20.83 -6.71 -12.70
N ASP A 100 -19.91 -6.46 -13.64
CA ASP A 100 -19.03 -7.48 -14.21
C ASP A 100 -18.11 -8.09 -13.15
N ASP A 101 -17.51 -7.26 -12.29
CA ASP A 101 -16.62 -7.69 -11.18
C ASP A 101 -17.37 -8.55 -10.15
N LEU A 102 -18.59 -8.15 -9.81
CA LEU A 102 -19.49 -8.93 -8.96
C LEU A 102 -20.02 -10.20 -9.64
N GLN A 103 -19.79 -10.35 -10.95
CA GLN A 103 -20.36 -11.41 -11.78
C GLN A 103 -21.90 -11.45 -11.71
N TRP A 104 -22.53 -10.27 -11.60
CA TRP A 104 -23.96 -10.14 -11.48
C TRP A 104 -24.63 -10.15 -12.85
N SER A 105 -25.74 -10.89 -12.96
CA SER A 105 -26.64 -10.76 -14.09
C SER A 105 -27.38 -9.42 -14.01
N ALA A 106 -27.96 -9.00 -15.14
CA ALA A 106 -28.82 -7.82 -15.17
C ALA A 106 -30.01 -7.93 -14.19
N GLU A 107 -30.49 -9.15 -13.92
CA GLU A 107 -31.56 -9.40 -12.94
C GLU A 107 -31.08 -9.15 -11.50
N HIS A 108 -29.87 -9.59 -11.14
CA HIS A 108 -29.30 -9.32 -9.82
C HIS A 108 -29.08 -7.82 -9.60
N LEU A 109 -28.53 -7.12 -10.60
CA LEU A 109 -28.34 -5.67 -10.53
C LEU A 109 -29.69 -4.93 -10.42
N GLY A 110 -30.69 -5.34 -11.21
CA GLY A 110 -32.04 -4.77 -11.17
C GLY A 110 -32.74 -5.01 -9.83
N GLY A 111 -32.59 -6.20 -9.25
CA GLY A 111 -33.10 -6.51 -7.91
C GLY A 111 -32.48 -5.63 -6.84
N TYR A 112 -31.16 -5.49 -6.85
CA TYR A 112 -30.46 -4.61 -5.91
C TYR A 112 -30.85 -3.13 -6.11
N ALA A 113 -30.99 -2.67 -7.35
CA ALA A 113 -31.48 -1.32 -7.64
C ALA A 113 -32.90 -1.10 -7.10
N HIS A 114 -33.78 -2.10 -7.23
CA HIS A 114 -35.13 -2.05 -6.67
C HIS A 114 -35.13 -1.96 -5.15
N GLU A 115 -34.31 -2.76 -4.47
CA GLU A 115 -34.15 -2.71 -3.01
C GLU A 115 -33.65 -1.36 -2.52
N GLN A 116 -32.73 -0.73 -3.27
CA GLN A 116 -32.22 0.60 -2.98
C GLN A 116 -33.14 1.74 -3.47
N GLN A 117 -34.31 1.40 -4.05
CA GLN A 117 -35.26 2.35 -4.64
C GLN A 117 -34.64 3.27 -5.71
N VAL A 118 -33.70 2.75 -6.49
CA VAL A 118 -33.01 3.46 -7.57
C VAL A 118 -33.49 2.95 -8.92
N ASP A 119 -33.91 3.84 -9.80
CA ASP A 119 -34.13 3.55 -11.22
C ASP A 119 -32.80 3.73 -11.99
N LEU A 120 -32.27 2.63 -12.54
CA LEU A 120 -30.99 2.62 -13.24
C LEU A 120 -30.98 3.49 -14.52
N VAL A 121 -32.14 3.85 -15.06
CA VAL A 121 -32.25 4.69 -16.26
C VAL A 121 -32.34 6.17 -15.89
N THR A 122 -33.10 6.51 -14.85
CA THR A 122 -33.44 7.90 -14.51
C THR A 122 -32.70 8.44 -13.28
N MET A 123 -31.82 7.64 -12.65
CA MET A 123 -31.09 8.05 -11.46
C MET A 123 -30.28 9.33 -11.64
N THR A 124 -30.26 10.14 -10.58
CA THR A 124 -29.45 11.34 -10.48
C THR A 124 -27.99 11.00 -10.16
N LYS A 125 -27.08 11.97 -10.29
CA LYS A 125 -25.67 11.78 -9.91
C LYS A 125 -25.52 11.45 -8.43
N GLY A 126 -26.34 12.05 -7.56
CA GLY A 126 -26.36 11.75 -6.13
C GLY A 126 -26.75 10.29 -5.88
N GLN A 127 -27.86 9.85 -6.49
CA GLN A 127 -28.34 8.47 -6.39
C GLN A 127 -27.32 7.47 -6.94
N ALA A 128 -26.73 7.76 -8.11
CA ALA A 128 -25.72 6.91 -8.72
C ALA A 128 -24.47 6.78 -7.83
N SER A 129 -24.02 7.84 -7.17
CA SER A 129 -22.87 7.78 -6.25
C SER A 129 -23.15 6.89 -5.04
N VAL A 130 -24.33 7.06 -4.40
CA VAL A 130 -24.73 6.22 -3.27
C VAL A 130 -24.86 4.75 -3.69
N PHE A 131 -25.45 4.50 -4.86
CA PHE A 131 -25.59 3.16 -5.41
C PHE A 131 -24.23 2.50 -5.70
N ILE A 132 -23.30 3.24 -6.30
CA ILE A 132 -21.92 2.80 -6.55
C ILE A 132 -21.20 2.45 -5.24
N ASP A 133 -21.34 3.27 -4.20
CA ASP A 133 -20.67 3.00 -2.93
C ASP A 133 -21.24 1.76 -2.23
N GLY A 134 -22.54 1.49 -2.39
CA GLY A 134 -23.15 0.22 -1.99
C GLY A 134 -22.56 -0.99 -2.74
N LEU A 135 -22.42 -0.90 -4.07
CA LEU A 135 -21.82 -1.96 -4.88
C LEU A 135 -20.36 -2.23 -4.52
N LYS A 136 -19.56 -1.18 -4.30
CA LYS A 136 -18.17 -1.32 -3.84
C LYS A 136 -18.08 -2.04 -2.50
N LYS A 137 -18.96 -1.71 -1.56
CA LYS A 137 -18.98 -2.37 -0.25
C LYS A 137 -19.27 -3.87 -0.39
N LEU A 138 -20.19 -4.26 -1.27
CA LEU A 138 -20.47 -5.66 -1.55
C LEU A 138 -19.28 -6.38 -2.21
N ALA A 139 -18.59 -5.71 -3.13
CA ALA A 139 -17.38 -6.25 -3.76
C ALA A 139 -16.25 -6.45 -2.74
N ASP A 140 -16.02 -5.45 -1.87
CA ASP A 140 -15.03 -5.51 -0.80
C ASP A 140 -15.34 -6.63 0.22
N ASP A 141 -16.61 -6.78 0.60
CA ASP A 141 -17.04 -7.83 1.54
C ASP A 141 -16.83 -9.22 0.92
N ARG A 142 -17.15 -9.42 -0.36
CA ARG A 142 -16.89 -10.69 -1.06
C ARG A 142 -15.39 -11.01 -1.16
N GLY A 143 -14.57 -10.00 -1.46
CA GLY A 143 -13.11 -10.13 -1.48
C GLY A 143 -12.55 -10.54 -0.11
N ARG A 144 -13.10 -10.02 0.99
CA ARG A 144 -12.70 -10.41 2.36
C ARG A 144 -13.10 -11.84 2.71
N TYR A 145 -14.30 -12.30 2.31
CA TYR A 145 -14.74 -13.68 2.59
C TYR A 145 -14.04 -14.74 1.73
N GLN A 146 -13.51 -14.40 0.55
CA GLN A 146 -12.71 -15.33 -0.27
C GLN A 146 -11.28 -15.53 0.24
N VAL A 147 -10.78 -14.67 1.14
CA VAL A 147 -9.39 -14.70 1.66
C VAL A 147 -9.32 -15.34 3.06
N GLN A 148 -10.44 -15.75 3.65
CA GLN A 148 -10.49 -16.39 4.96
C GLN A 148 -10.72 -17.92 4.78
N PRO A 149 -9.77 -18.79 5.20
CA PRO A 149 -9.85 -20.24 5.03
C PRO A 149 -10.87 -20.93 5.96
#